data_AF-A0A348SCY8-F1
#
_entry.id   AF-A0A348SCY8-F1
#
_cell.length_a   1.000
_cell.length_b   1.000
_cell.length_c   1.000
_cell.angle_alpha   90.00
_cell.angle_beta   90.00
_cell.angle_gamma   90.00
#
_symmetry.space_group_name_H-M   'P 1'
#
loop_
_entity.id
_entity.type
_entity.pdbx_description
1 polymer ?
#
loop_
_entity_poly.entity_id
_entity_poly.type
_entity_poly.pdbx_seq_one_letter_code
_entity_poly.pdbx_strand_id
1 'polypeptide(L)'
;AVVAEILDADLTGARPLTVDIEVDTGLGRDGILPHELAALAERLHAARPRISLRGIWSHLTAAEDLERSTAQATTLNAAADALAEPALRSGLERHLVGSGGLLTIGAGEHVARVGIALFGVVPNALRPSRSAEEIGIASVYQVIARPVRIATLPTGHGVGYGPHFVAERPSRIITLPIGYADGISYHEKGKAEVLVRGVRLPVVGSIAMDSITIDATDHPATDLSTLDDVIFIGRSGDDEIQPVDVARRRATITNEVSTSFTSRLVRVYTRGGRPVALCALNESAP
;
A
#
# COMPACT_ATOMS: atom_id res chain seq x y z
N ALA A 1 -2.79 -19.99 -21.25
CA ALA A 1 -3.86 -19.37 -22.07
C ALA A 1 -3.34 -18.10 -22.75
N VAL A 2 -3.08 -17.02 -22.01
CA VAL A 2 -2.66 -15.70 -22.55
C VAL A 2 -1.46 -15.77 -23.51
N VAL A 3 -0.38 -16.48 -23.18
CA VAL A 3 0.79 -16.55 -24.08
C VAL A 3 0.49 -17.29 -25.39
N ALA A 4 -0.34 -18.33 -25.34
CA ALA A 4 -0.76 -19.04 -26.55
C ALA A 4 -1.63 -18.13 -27.43
N GLU A 5 -2.59 -17.42 -26.81
CA GLU A 5 -3.43 -16.44 -27.51
C GLU A 5 -2.61 -15.34 -28.17
N ILE A 6 -1.60 -14.80 -27.50
CA ILE A 6 -0.72 -13.76 -28.06
C ILE A 6 0.14 -14.30 -29.20
N LEU A 7 0.63 -15.54 -29.11
CA LEU A 7 1.44 -16.16 -30.17
C LEU A 7 0.63 -16.43 -31.44
N ASP A 8 -0.64 -16.80 -31.27
CA ASP A 8 -1.57 -17.14 -32.37
C ASP A 8 -2.34 -15.92 -32.90
N ALA A 9 -2.29 -14.78 -32.21
CA ALA A 9 -2.96 -13.55 -32.61
C ALA A 9 -2.38 -12.97 -33.91
N ASP A 10 -3.28 -12.44 -34.76
CA ASP A 10 -2.90 -11.56 -35.85
C ASP A 10 -2.52 -10.18 -35.28
N LEU A 11 -1.21 -9.93 -35.22
CA LEU A 11 -0.62 -8.67 -34.75
C LEU A 11 -0.19 -7.78 -35.92
N THR A 12 -0.73 -7.98 -37.13
CA THR A 12 -0.39 -7.17 -38.30
C THR A 12 -0.70 -5.69 -38.05
N GLY A 13 0.29 -4.83 -38.23
CA GLY A 13 0.17 -3.39 -37.97
C GLY A 13 0.30 -2.97 -36.50
N ALA A 14 0.41 -3.92 -35.56
CA ALA A 14 0.71 -3.63 -34.16
C ALA A 14 2.20 -3.32 -33.95
N ARG A 15 2.51 -2.52 -32.92
CA ARG A 15 3.89 -2.36 -32.45
C ARG A 15 4.38 -3.68 -31.83
N PRO A 16 5.68 -4.03 -31.95
CA PRO A 16 6.25 -5.18 -31.27
C PRO A 16 5.90 -5.21 -29.78
N LEU A 17 5.47 -6.38 -29.31
CA LEU A 17 5.20 -6.60 -27.90
C LEU A 17 6.50 -6.93 -27.17
N THR A 18 6.67 -6.36 -25.99
CA THR A 18 7.74 -6.71 -25.06
C THR A 18 7.10 -7.36 -23.85
N VAL A 19 7.54 -8.56 -23.51
CA VAL A 19 6.93 -9.40 -22.47
C VAL A 19 7.96 -9.85 -21.45
N ASP A 20 7.49 -10.05 -20.23
CA ASP A 20 8.20 -10.81 -19.21
C ASP A 20 7.40 -12.05 -18.81
N ILE A 21 8.10 -13.13 -18.51
CA ILE A 21 7.46 -14.38 -18.10
C ILE A 21 7.50 -14.48 -16.57
N GLU A 22 6.33 -14.67 -15.95
CA GLU A 22 6.28 -15.08 -14.55
C GLU A 22 6.63 -16.57 -14.45
N VAL A 23 7.64 -16.89 -13.63
CA VAL A 23 8.08 -18.25 -13.33
C VAL A 23 7.74 -18.51 -11.87
N ASP A 24 6.84 -19.44 -11.61
CA ASP A 24 6.46 -19.81 -10.26
C ASP A 24 7.57 -20.63 -9.60
N THR A 25 8.34 -19.98 -8.75
CA THR A 25 9.38 -20.63 -7.95
C THR A 25 8.87 -21.06 -6.57
N GLY A 26 7.56 -21.14 -6.35
CA GLY A 26 6.95 -21.71 -5.16
C GLY A 26 5.84 -20.90 -4.50
N LEU A 27 5.40 -19.77 -5.09
CA LEU A 27 4.27 -19.01 -4.57
C LEU A 27 2.93 -19.72 -4.84
N GLY A 28 2.81 -20.45 -5.95
CA GLY A 28 1.60 -21.20 -6.29
C GLY A 28 0.42 -20.32 -6.69
N ARG A 29 0.68 -19.10 -7.18
CA ARG A 29 -0.38 -18.12 -7.52
C ARG A 29 -0.60 -18.01 -9.01
N ASP A 30 0.45 -17.67 -9.74
CA ASP A 30 0.46 -17.38 -11.17
C ASP A 30 1.80 -17.81 -11.78
N GLY A 31 1.90 -17.78 -13.11
CA GLY A 31 3.12 -18.09 -13.84
C GLY A 31 3.25 -19.55 -14.27
N ILE A 32 4.30 -19.82 -15.03
CA ILE A 32 4.66 -21.17 -15.49
C ILE A 32 5.63 -21.82 -14.50
N LEU A 33 5.71 -23.15 -14.52
CA LEU A 33 6.71 -23.86 -13.73
C LEU A 33 8.11 -23.69 -14.34
N PRO A 34 9.19 -23.77 -13.53
CA PRO A 34 10.55 -23.52 -13.99
C PRO A 34 10.98 -24.38 -15.19
N HIS A 35 10.53 -25.64 -15.25
CA HIS A 35 10.87 -26.57 -16.33
C HIS A 35 10.16 -26.25 -17.66
N GLU A 36 9.12 -25.43 -17.65
CA GLU A 36 8.36 -25.02 -18.84
C GLU A 36 9.00 -23.79 -19.53
N LEU A 37 9.90 -23.08 -18.85
CA LEU A 37 10.46 -21.81 -19.30
C LEU A 37 11.20 -21.94 -20.63
N ALA A 38 12.03 -22.96 -20.79
CA ALA A 38 12.84 -23.14 -21.99
C ALA A 38 11.96 -23.25 -23.26
N ALA A 39 10.97 -24.13 -23.23
CA ALA A 39 10.06 -24.33 -24.36
C ALA A 39 9.25 -23.07 -24.68
N LEU A 40 8.83 -22.31 -23.66
CA LEU A 40 8.08 -21.07 -23.89
C LEU A 40 8.97 -19.96 -24.47
N ALA A 41 10.18 -19.81 -23.94
CA ALA A 41 11.13 -18.79 -24.37
C ALA A 41 11.55 -19.02 -25.84
N GLU A 42 11.74 -20.28 -26.25
CA GLU A 42 12.02 -20.64 -27.66
C GLU A 42 10.87 -20.27 -28.59
N ARG A 43 9.62 -20.53 -28.19
CA ARG A 43 8.44 -20.13 -28.98
C ARG A 43 8.35 -18.61 -29.14
N LEU A 44 8.60 -17.85 -28.08
CA LEU A 44 8.64 -16.39 -28.14
C LEU A 44 9.80 -15.88 -29.00
N HIS A 45 10.95 -16.54 -28.93
CA HIS A 45 12.12 -16.23 -29.76
C HIS A 45 11.83 -16.35 -31.26
N ALA A 46 11.12 -17.42 -31.64
CA ALA A 46 10.70 -17.69 -33.01
C ALA A 46 9.64 -16.68 -33.51
N ALA A 47 8.90 -16.04 -32.60
CA ALA A 47 7.88 -15.05 -32.94
C ALA A 47 8.47 -13.64 -33.21
N ARG A 48 9.79 -13.44 -33.10
CA ARG A 48 10.44 -12.17 -33.41
C ARG A 48 10.26 -11.77 -34.89
N PRO A 49 10.19 -10.46 -35.21
CA PRO A 49 10.30 -9.33 -34.27
C PRO A 49 8.96 -8.96 -33.59
N ARG A 50 7.87 -9.70 -33.84
CA ARG A 50 6.52 -9.34 -33.34
C ARG A 50 6.46 -9.33 -31.82
N ILE A 51 7.15 -10.26 -31.17
CA ILE A 51 7.23 -10.37 -29.72
C ILE A 51 8.70 -10.49 -29.30
N SER A 52 9.06 -9.80 -28.23
CA SER A 52 10.40 -9.80 -27.63
C SER A 52 10.30 -10.18 -26.15
N LEU A 53 11.06 -11.20 -25.74
CA LEU A 53 11.22 -11.52 -24.33
C LEU A 53 12.25 -10.56 -23.72
N ARG A 54 11.84 -9.79 -22.70
CA ARG A 54 12.71 -8.85 -21.98
C ARG A 54 13.28 -9.48 -20.72
N GLY A 55 12.44 -10.15 -19.95
CA GLY A 55 12.85 -10.71 -18.68
C GLY A 55 12.00 -11.86 -18.20
N ILE A 56 12.43 -12.41 -17.07
CA ILE A 56 11.65 -13.33 -16.27
C ILE A 56 11.49 -12.77 -14.87
N TRP A 57 10.43 -13.15 -14.19
CA TRP A 57 10.21 -12.71 -12.83
C TRP A 57 9.50 -13.74 -11.97
N SER A 58 9.67 -13.64 -10.66
CA SER A 58 8.97 -14.45 -9.67
C SER A 58 8.66 -13.61 -8.43
N HIS A 59 7.88 -14.16 -7.50
CA HIS A 59 7.65 -13.62 -6.18
C HIS A 59 8.23 -14.51 -5.09
N LEU A 60 8.93 -13.88 -4.15
CA LEU A 60 9.25 -14.50 -2.87
C LEU A 60 7.97 -14.80 -2.11
N THR A 61 7.87 -15.99 -1.51
CA THR A 61 6.72 -16.36 -0.68
C THR A 61 6.81 -15.76 0.72
N ALA A 62 8.02 -15.64 1.27
CA ALA A 62 8.31 -15.16 2.61
C ALA A 62 9.69 -14.52 2.61
N ALA A 63 9.73 -13.19 2.51
CA ALA A 63 11.00 -12.45 2.39
C ALA A 63 11.85 -12.52 3.68
N GLU A 64 11.21 -12.79 4.81
CA GLU A 64 11.81 -12.99 6.13
C GLU A 64 12.45 -14.38 6.31
N ASP A 65 12.10 -15.34 5.46
CA ASP A 65 12.68 -16.69 5.44
C ASP A 65 13.84 -16.71 4.43
N LEU A 66 15.07 -16.55 4.94
CA LEU A 66 16.28 -16.45 4.12
C LEU A 66 16.57 -17.74 3.34
N GLU A 67 16.37 -18.91 3.95
CA GLU A 67 16.63 -20.20 3.31
C GLU A 67 15.68 -20.37 2.12
N ARG A 68 14.39 -20.17 2.35
CA ARG A 68 13.38 -20.26 1.30
C ARG A 68 13.61 -19.22 0.21
N SER A 69 13.85 -17.97 0.58
CA SER A 69 14.09 -16.90 -0.40
C SER A 69 15.32 -17.19 -1.27
N THR A 70 16.39 -17.72 -0.69
CA THR A 70 17.60 -18.12 -1.42
C THR A 70 17.34 -19.31 -2.34
N ALA A 71 16.54 -20.28 -1.91
CA ALA A 71 16.15 -21.42 -2.76
C ALA A 71 15.30 -20.98 -3.97
N GLN A 72 14.38 -20.04 -3.77
CA GLN A 72 13.59 -19.45 -4.86
C GLN A 72 14.47 -18.67 -5.85
N ALA A 73 15.43 -17.89 -5.35
CA ALA A 73 16.42 -17.20 -6.18
C ALA A 73 17.25 -18.17 -7.04
N THR A 74 17.77 -19.22 -6.40
CA THR A 74 18.54 -20.28 -7.08
C THR A 74 17.70 -20.94 -8.17
N THR A 75 16.42 -21.22 -7.91
CA THR A 75 15.51 -21.85 -8.87
C THR A 75 15.27 -20.94 -10.09
N LEU A 76 15.00 -19.65 -9.87
CA LEU A 76 14.77 -18.69 -10.96
C LEU A 76 16.03 -18.55 -11.84
N ASN A 77 17.19 -18.45 -11.20
CA ASN A 77 18.48 -18.31 -11.88
C ASN A 77 18.82 -19.55 -12.70
N ALA A 78 18.68 -20.74 -12.12
CA ALA A 78 18.91 -22.00 -12.83
C ALA A 78 17.99 -22.15 -14.05
N ALA A 79 16.72 -21.75 -13.94
CA ALA A 79 15.80 -21.78 -15.08
C ALA A 79 16.23 -20.82 -16.20
N ALA A 80 16.68 -19.61 -15.85
CA ALA A 80 17.22 -18.64 -16.82
C ALA A 80 18.50 -19.14 -17.50
N ASP A 81 19.41 -19.73 -16.72
CA ASP A 81 20.71 -20.21 -17.21
C ASP A 81 20.56 -21.46 -18.09
N ALA A 82 19.48 -22.23 -17.93
CA ALA A 82 19.16 -23.40 -18.74
C ALA A 82 18.63 -23.07 -20.15
N LEU A 83 18.39 -21.80 -20.48
CA LEU A 83 17.95 -21.40 -21.83
C LEU A 83 19.04 -21.69 -22.87
N ALA A 84 18.72 -22.55 -23.85
CA ALA A 84 19.68 -23.05 -24.83
C ALA A 84 20.25 -21.94 -25.72
N GLU A 85 19.39 -21.07 -26.24
CA GLU A 85 19.78 -19.98 -27.14
C GLU A 85 20.55 -18.88 -26.39
N PRO A 86 21.82 -18.58 -26.74
CA PRO A 86 22.59 -17.52 -26.08
C PRO A 86 21.93 -16.14 -26.18
N ALA A 87 21.21 -15.89 -27.27
CA ALA A 87 20.46 -14.65 -27.48
C ALA A 87 19.24 -14.51 -26.55
N LEU A 88 18.77 -15.61 -25.94
CA LEU A 88 17.73 -15.58 -24.90
C LEU A 88 18.30 -15.37 -23.50
N ARG A 89 19.59 -15.65 -23.29
CA ARG A 89 20.28 -15.40 -22.01
C ARG A 89 20.88 -14.00 -21.94
N SER A 90 21.41 -13.51 -23.06
CA SER A 90 22.04 -12.19 -23.14
C SER A 90 21.01 -11.09 -22.94
N GLY A 91 21.17 -10.29 -21.89
CA GLY A 91 20.29 -9.16 -21.58
C GLY A 91 18.94 -9.54 -20.98
N LEU A 92 18.73 -10.80 -20.58
CA LEU A 92 17.51 -11.23 -19.92
C LEU A 92 17.45 -10.69 -18.50
N GLU A 93 16.53 -9.75 -18.25
CA GLU A 93 16.30 -9.22 -16.90
C GLU A 93 15.68 -10.30 -16.00
N ARG A 94 16.15 -10.38 -14.75
CA ARG A 94 15.58 -11.26 -13.74
C ARG A 94 14.99 -10.39 -12.63
N HIS A 95 13.72 -10.53 -12.32
CA HIS A 95 13.09 -9.77 -11.23
C HIS A 95 12.56 -10.71 -10.14
N LEU A 96 13.09 -10.61 -8.93
CA LEU A 96 12.65 -11.48 -7.83
C LEU A 96 12.21 -10.69 -6.60
N VAL A 97 13.03 -9.72 -6.20
CA VAL A 97 12.86 -9.09 -4.89
C VAL A 97 11.88 -7.92 -4.95
N GLY A 98 10.86 -7.99 -4.10
CA GLY A 98 10.08 -6.80 -3.70
C GLY A 98 10.78 -6.06 -2.55
N SER A 99 10.09 -5.07 -1.95
CA SER A 99 10.65 -4.30 -0.82
C SER A 99 11.22 -5.15 0.31
N GLY A 100 10.52 -6.22 0.70
CA GLY A 100 10.99 -7.13 1.76
C GLY A 100 12.27 -7.86 1.38
N GLY A 101 12.28 -8.50 0.20
CA GLY A 101 13.44 -9.25 -0.29
C GLY A 101 14.66 -8.38 -0.49
N LEU A 102 14.48 -7.15 -1.00
CA LEU A 102 15.56 -6.19 -1.18
C LEU A 102 16.26 -5.87 0.15
N LEU A 103 15.48 -5.80 1.23
CA LEU A 103 15.97 -5.44 2.56
C LEU A 103 16.45 -6.65 3.39
N THR A 104 16.18 -7.89 2.93
CA THR A 104 16.63 -9.12 3.62
C THR A 104 17.78 -9.81 2.91
N ILE A 105 17.60 -10.17 1.63
CA ILE A 105 18.59 -10.91 0.83
C ILE A 105 19.34 -10.01 -0.16
N GLY A 106 18.97 -8.73 -0.28
CA GLY A 106 19.52 -7.83 -1.28
C GLY A 106 18.99 -8.09 -2.68
N ALA A 107 19.37 -7.25 -3.64
CA ALA A 107 18.96 -7.41 -5.03
C ALA A 107 19.81 -8.44 -5.79
N GLY A 108 21.09 -8.58 -5.45
CA GLY A 108 22.02 -9.41 -6.22
C GLY A 108 22.05 -8.98 -7.69
N GLU A 109 21.82 -9.94 -8.59
CA GLU A 109 21.65 -9.71 -10.04
C GLU A 109 20.20 -9.41 -10.45
N HIS A 110 19.26 -9.41 -9.51
CA HIS A 110 17.85 -9.21 -9.80
C HIS A 110 17.49 -7.73 -9.79
N VAL A 111 16.64 -7.34 -10.74
CA VAL A 111 15.96 -6.04 -10.72
C VAL A 111 14.91 -6.05 -9.61
N ALA A 112 15.03 -5.12 -8.66
CA ALA A 112 14.11 -4.99 -7.53
C ALA A 112 12.79 -4.30 -7.92
N ARG A 113 11.65 -4.86 -7.48
CA ARG A 113 10.30 -4.29 -7.64
C ARG A 113 9.86 -3.65 -6.33
N VAL A 114 10.44 -2.49 -6.00
CA VAL A 114 10.18 -1.79 -4.74
C VAL A 114 8.75 -1.23 -4.73
N GLY A 115 7.98 -1.61 -3.72
CA GLY A 115 6.58 -1.23 -3.54
C GLY A 115 6.37 -0.50 -2.22
N ILE A 116 5.89 -1.21 -1.19
CA ILE A 116 5.52 -0.61 0.11
C ILE A 116 6.61 0.26 0.77
N ALA A 117 7.90 -0.07 0.59
CA ALA A 117 9.00 0.75 1.12
C ALA A 117 9.16 2.10 0.39
N LEU A 118 8.75 2.20 -0.88
CA LEU A 118 8.69 3.48 -1.62
C LEU A 118 7.75 4.47 -0.94
N PHE A 119 6.73 3.96 -0.24
CA PHE A 119 5.77 4.77 0.51
C PHE A 119 6.18 5.03 1.96
N GLY A 120 7.44 4.72 2.32
CA GLY A 120 7.93 4.94 3.68
C GLY A 120 7.38 3.96 4.70
N VAL A 121 6.81 2.83 4.26
CA VAL A 121 6.16 1.85 5.13
C VAL A 121 7.01 0.59 5.21
N VAL A 122 7.36 0.19 6.44
CA VAL A 122 8.12 -1.04 6.70
C VAL A 122 7.35 -2.26 6.16
N PRO A 123 7.95 -3.08 5.27
CA PRO A 123 7.31 -4.30 4.75
C PRO A 123 6.85 -5.23 5.88
N ASN A 124 5.70 -5.88 5.73
CA ASN A 124 5.14 -6.73 6.81
C ASN A 124 6.12 -7.78 7.32
N ALA A 125 6.86 -8.40 6.40
CA ALA A 125 7.92 -9.38 6.67
C ALA A 125 8.97 -8.90 7.69
N LEU A 126 9.23 -7.59 7.76
CA LEU A 126 10.30 -7.01 8.58
C LEU A 126 9.83 -6.34 9.85
N ARG A 127 8.53 -6.12 10.01
CA ARG A 127 7.99 -5.40 11.18
C ARG A 127 8.32 -6.01 12.53
N PRO A 128 8.39 -7.34 12.68
CA PRO A 128 8.73 -7.91 13.98
C PRO A 128 10.14 -7.56 14.44
N SER A 129 11.02 -7.13 13.52
CA SER A 129 12.46 -7.02 13.77
C SER A 129 13.12 -5.74 13.27
N ARG A 130 12.41 -4.87 12.56
CA ARG A 130 12.96 -3.65 11.95
C ARG A 130 12.04 -2.44 12.07
N SER A 131 12.62 -1.28 12.33
CA SER A 131 11.97 0.03 12.27
C SER A 131 12.20 0.73 10.92
N ALA A 132 11.41 1.77 10.63
CA ALA A 132 11.60 2.60 9.44
C ALA A 132 12.97 3.33 9.45
N GLU A 133 13.40 3.78 10.63
CA GLU A 133 14.69 4.45 10.82
C GLU A 133 15.87 3.51 10.52
N GLU A 134 15.83 2.27 11.05
CA GLU A 134 16.88 1.27 10.81
C GLU A 134 17.02 0.91 9.32
N ILE A 135 15.91 0.94 8.59
CA ILE A 135 15.87 0.66 7.14
C ILE A 135 16.25 1.92 6.32
N GLY A 136 16.22 3.11 6.91
CA GLY A 136 16.49 4.38 6.22
C GLY A 136 15.35 4.85 5.32
N ILE A 137 14.09 4.53 5.67
CA ILE A 137 12.90 5.01 4.96
C ILE A 137 12.13 6.02 5.80
N ALA A 138 11.49 6.99 5.15
CA ALA A 138 10.67 8.02 5.79
C ALA A 138 9.24 7.96 5.26
N SER A 139 8.25 8.15 6.14
CA SER A 139 6.84 8.25 5.73
C SER A 139 6.64 9.34 4.69
N VAL A 140 5.96 9.01 3.59
CA VAL A 140 5.76 9.94 2.46
C VAL A 140 4.32 10.44 2.32
N TYR A 141 3.41 9.99 3.19
CA TYR A 141 2.01 10.39 3.14
C TYR A 141 1.40 10.60 4.52
N GLN A 142 0.36 11.43 4.55
CA GLN A 142 -0.48 11.65 5.72
C GLN A 142 -1.95 11.61 5.28
N VAL A 143 -2.83 11.26 6.22
CA VAL A 143 -4.27 11.27 6.02
C VAL A 143 -4.87 12.26 7.00
N ILE A 144 -5.47 13.31 6.46
CA ILE A 144 -5.89 14.49 7.19
C ILE A 144 -7.34 14.80 6.85
N ALA A 145 -8.13 15.19 7.84
CA ALA A 145 -9.42 15.85 7.64
C ALA A 145 -9.51 17.09 8.52
N ARG A 146 -10.40 18.02 8.17
CA ARG A 146 -10.71 19.20 8.99
C ARG A 146 -12.13 19.17 9.51
N PRO A 147 -12.41 19.69 10.71
CA PRO A 147 -13.76 19.70 11.27
C PRO A 147 -14.75 20.46 10.40
N VAL A 148 -15.96 19.89 10.25
CA VAL A 148 -17.13 20.62 9.73
C VAL A 148 -18.02 21.16 10.86
N ARG A 149 -17.89 20.62 12.07
CA ARG A 149 -18.64 21.06 13.25
C ARG A 149 -17.86 20.76 14.52
N ILE A 150 -17.89 21.71 15.44
CA ILE A 150 -17.42 21.55 16.82
C ILE A 150 -18.58 21.99 17.72
N ALA A 151 -19.02 21.11 18.62
CA ALA A 151 -20.15 21.40 19.50
C ALA A 151 -19.98 20.76 20.87
N THR A 152 -20.43 21.46 21.90
CA THR A 152 -20.60 20.87 23.23
C THR A 152 -21.96 20.19 23.30
N LEU A 153 -21.97 18.88 23.49
CA LEU A 153 -23.19 18.11 23.70
C LEU A 153 -23.48 17.99 25.20
N PRO A 154 -24.75 18.08 25.63
CA PRO A 154 -25.12 17.91 27.03
C PRO A 154 -25.02 16.43 27.46
N THR A 155 -24.97 16.21 28.78
CA THR A 155 -25.08 14.86 29.37
C THR A 155 -26.33 14.13 28.87
N GLY A 156 -26.20 12.84 28.58
CA GLY A 156 -27.25 11.97 28.07
C GLY A 156 -27.45 12.02 26.55
N HIS A 157 -26.72 12.88 25.83
CA HIS A 157 -26.84 12.98 24.38
C HIS A 157 -26.06 11.87 23.66
N GLY A 158 -26.73 11.13 22.77
CA GLY A 158 -26.11 10.08 21.97
C GLY A 158 -25.40 10.61 20.72
N VAL A 159 -24.37 9.89 20.24
CA VAL A 159 -23.62 10.24 19.03
C VAL A 159 -23.64 9.09 18.01
N GLY A 160 -23.97 9.43 16.75
CA GLY A 160 -24.01 8.49 15.63
C GLY A 160 -25.28 7.64 15.56
N TYR A 161 -25.27 6.65 14.66
CA TYR A 161 -26.36 5.68 14.49
C TYR A 161 -26.35 4.64 15.61
N GLY A 162 -27.49 4.42 16.26
CA GLY A 162 -27.66 3.43 17.33
C GLY A 162 -26.64 3.64 18.45
N PRO A 163 -26.78 4.71 19.26
CA PRO A 163 -25.66 5.38 19.92
C PRO A 163 -24.82 4.40 20.74
N HIS A 164 -23.64 4.10 20.21
CA HIS A 164 -22.57 3.37 20.90
C HIS A 164 -21.79 4.28 21.85
N PHE A 165 -22.02 5.59 21.76
CA PHE A 165 -21.51 6.61 22.65
C PHE A 165 -22.66 7.49 23.12
N VAL A 166 -22.72 7.72 24.43
CA VAL A 166 -23.63 8.66 25.08
C VAL A 166 -22.78 9.53 25.99
N ALA A 167 -22.89 10.85 25.86
CA ALA A 167 -22.11 11.78 26.65
C ALA A 167 -22.47 11.67 28.15
N GLU A 168 -21.52 11.26 29.00
CA GLU A 168 -21.75 11.15 30.44
C GLU A 168 -21.62 12.49 31.18
N ARG A 169 -21.03 13.48 30.50
CA ARG A 169 -20.84 14.87 30.95
C ARG A 169 -21.00 15.82 29.75
N PRO A 170 -20.99 17.15 29.94
CA PRO A 170 -20.82 18.07 28.83
C PRO A 170 -19.56 17.74 28.04
N SER A 171 -19.74 17.27 26.80
CA SER A 171 -18.65 16.73 25.98
C SER A 171 -18.45 17.53 24.70
N ARG A 172 -17.20 17.88 24.38
CA ARG A 172 -16.86 18.58 23.14
C ARG A 172 -16.69 17.57 22.02
N ILE A 173 -17.67 17.50 21.12
CA ILE A 173 -17.68 16.57 19.99
C ILE A 173 -17.36 17.31 18.69
N ILE A 174 -16.44 16.75 17.93
CA ILE A 174 -16.00 17.27 16.64
C ILE A 174 -16.46 16.32 15.54
N THR A 175 -17.11 16.85 14.51
CA THR A 175 -17.57 16.09 13.34
C THR A 175 -16.62 16.32 12.17
N LEU A 176 -16.20 15.24 11.51
CA LEU A 176 -15.29 15.25 10.37
C LEU A 176 -16.01 14.73 9.11
N PRO A 177 -15.70 15.27 7.93
CA PRO A 177 -16.29 14.89 6.65
C PRO A 177 -15.50 13.75 5.98
N ILE A 178 -15.26 12.67 6.72
CA ILE A 178 -14.57 11.47 6.25
C ILE A 178 -15.23 10.26 6.90
N GLY A 179 -15.40 9.16 6.16
CA GLY A 179 -16.02 7.94 6.66
C GLY A 179 -15.54 6.67 5.98
N TYR A 180 -16.35 5.61 6.06
CA TYR A 180 -15.95 4.31 5.51
C TYR A 180 -15.88 4.27 3.99
N ALA A 181 -16.60 5.15 3.28
CA ALA A 181 -16.47 5.24 1.83
C ALA A 181 -15.16 5.92 1.39
N ASP A 182 -14.44 6.55 2.33
CA ASP A 182 -13.15 7.19 2.09
C ASP A 182 -11.96 6.30 2.52
N GLY A 183 -12.22 5.18 3.20
CA GLY A 183 -11.20 4.23 3.66
C GLY A 183 -11.04 4.11 5.19
N ILE A 184 -11.87 4.79 5.97
CA ILE A 184 -11.90 4.63 7.44
C ILE A 184 -12.77 3.41 7.79
N SER A 185 -12.15 2.29 8.16
CA SER A 185 -12.89 1.02 8.30
C SER A 185 -14.00 1.11 9.37
N TYR A 186 -15.21 0.68 9.01
CA TYR A 186 -16.34 0.59 9.94
C TYR A 186 -16.02 -0.24 11.19
N HIS A 187 -15.15 -1.24 11.05
CA HIS A 187 -14.74 -2.13 12.14
C HIS A 187 -13.81 -1.47 13.17
N GLU A 188 -13.36 -0.23 12.91
CA GLU A 188 -12.57 0.56 13.87
C GLU A 188 -13.44 1.38 14.83
N LYS A 189 -14.77 1.28 14.75
CA LYS A 189 -15.69 1.87 15.74
C LYS A 189 -15.25 1.52 17.17
N GLY A 190 -15.08 2.54 18.01
CA GLY A 190 -14.63 2.41 19.41
C GLY A 190 -13.17 2.01 19.59
N LYS A 191 -12.38 1.96 18.51
CA LYS A 191 -10.94 1.63 18.52
C LYS A 191 -10.10 2.68 17.80
N ALA A 192 -10.66 3.35 16.79
CA ALA A 192 -9.97 4.38 16.04
C ALA A 192 -9.64 5.58 16.92
N GLU A 193 -8.47 6.15 16.63
CA GLU A 193 -7.96 7.35 17.28
C GLU A 193 -7.39 8.26 16.18
N VAL A 194 -7.34 9.55 16.49
CA VAL A 194 -6.77 10.59 15.64
C VAL A 194 -5.86 11.49 16.47
N LEU A 195 -5.01 12.29 15.82
CA LEU A 195 -4.24 13.35 16.47
C LEU A 195 -4.77 14.72 16.09
N VAL A 196 -4.89 15.61 17.07
CA VAL A 196 -5.22 17.04 16.87
C VAL A 196 -4.26 17.85 17.73
N ARG A 197 -3.48 18.76 17.13
CA ARG A 197 -2.47 19.59 17.84
C ARG A 197 -1.58 18.78 18.82
N GLY A 198 -1.15 17.58 18.42
CA GLY A 198 -0.32 16.68 19.24
C GLY A 198 -1.04 15.90 20.34
N VAL A 199 -2.37 15.96 20.40
CA VAL A 199 -3.19 15.23 21.37
C VAL A 199 -3.96 14.12 20.67
N ARG A 200 -3.83 12.90 21.20
CA ARG A 200 -4.55 11.72 20.72
C ARG A 200 -5.98 11.70 21.26
N LEU A 201 -6.95 11.61 20.36
CA LEU A 201 -8.37 11.65 20.68
C LEU A 201 -9.10 10.42 20.11
N PRO A 202 -10.08 9.85 20.83
CA PRO A 202 -10.84 8.70 20.36
C PRO A 202 -11.89 9.11 19.33
N VAL A 203 -12.08 8.26 18.33
CA VAL A 203 -13.28 8.29 17.47
C VAL A 203 -14.44 7.67 18.25
N VAL A 204 -15.52 8.43 18.41
CA VAL A 204 -16.70 8.04 19.18
C VAL A 204 -17.93 7.92 18.29
N GLY A 205 -18.91 7.12 18.73
CA GLY A 205 -20.11 6.83 17.94
C GLY A 205 -19.85 5.86 16.79
N SER A 206 -20.78 5.81 15.84
CA SER A 206 -20.65 5.00 14.63
C SER A 206 -19.76 5.69 13.59
N ILE A 207 -18.99 4.91 12.83
CA ILE A 207 -18.34 5.38 11.60
C ILE A 207 -19.39 5.36 10.48
N ALA A 208 -19.82 6.52 10.00
CA ALA A 208 -20.77 6.62 8.89
C ALA A 208 -20.07 6.58 7.53
N MET A 209 -20.85 6.63 6.44
CA MET A 209 -20.32 6.58 5.07
C MET A 209 -19.35 7.72 4.79
N ASP A 210 -19.74 8.93 5.16
CA ASP A 210 -19.06 10.18 4.80
C ASP A 210 -18.67 11.01 6.03
N SER A 211 -18.90 10.48 7.24
CA SER A 211 -18.68 11.23 8.46
C SER A 211 -18.31 10.37 9.66
N ILE A 212 -17.44 10.92 10.49
CA ILE A 212 -17.14 10.40 11.82
C ILE A 212 -17.17 11.52 12.85
N THR A 213 -17.14 11.12 14.13
CA THR A 213 -17.07 12.02 15.27
C THR A 213 -15.93 11.63 16.20
N ILE A 214 -15.28 12.64 16.78
CA ILE A 214 -14.24 12.46 17.80
C ILE A 214 -14.61 13.18 19.08
N ASP A 215 -14.22 12.64 20.22
CA ASP A 215 -14.39 13.27 21.52
C ASP A 215 -13.14 14.07 21.90
N ALA A 216 -13.27 15.40 21.94
CA ALA A 216 -12.22 16.34 22.28
C ALA A 216 -12.46 16.99 23.66
N THR A 217 -13.26 16.36 24.53
CA THR A 217 -13.66 16.94 25.82
C THR A 217 -12.47 17.25 26.72
N ASP A 218 -11.49 16.35 26.77
CA ASP A 218 -10.27 16.51 27.59
C ASP A 218 -9.10 17.15 26.82
N HIS A 219 -9.35 17.64 25.61
CA HIS A 219 -8.31 18.33 24.86
C HIS A 219 -7.94 19.65 25.60
N PRO A 220 -6.64 19.90 25.89
CA PRO A 220 -6.21 21.03 26.70
C PRO A 220 -6.48 22.39 26.04
N ALA A 221 -6.39 22.46 24.70
CA ALA A 221 -6.72 23.68 23.97
C ALA A 221 -8.22 23.97 24.03
N THR A 222 -8.58 25.21 24.35
CA THR A 222 -9.98 25.68 24.42
C THR A 222 -10.47 26.31 23.11
N ASP A 223 -9.55 26.54 22.16
CA ASP A 223 -9.73 27.27 20.92
C ASP A 223 -9.66 26.38 19.66
N LEU A 224 -10.02 25.10 19.79
CA LEU A 224 -10.15 24.21 18.64
C LEU A 224 -11.18 24.79 17.64
N SER A 225 -10.86 24.69 16.36
CA SER A 225 -11.54 25.34 15.25
C SER A 225 -11.68 24.43 14.03
N THR A 226 -12.47 24.85 13.06
CA THR A 226 -12.61 24.15 11.77
C THR A 226 -11.38 24.23 10.87
N LEU A 227 -10.33 24.97 11.29
CA LEU A 227 -9.06 25.06 10.58
C LEU A 227 -8.02 24.06 11.11
N ASP A 228 -8.31 23.37 12.22
CA ASP A 228 -7.40 22.40 12.79
C ASP A 228 -7.32 21.12 11.96
N ASP A 229 -6.09 20.68 11.68
CA ASP A 229 -5.86 19.41 11.02
C ASP A 229 -6.06 18.25 12.01
N VAL A 230 -6.90 17.31 11.62
CA VAL A 230 -7.11 16.04 12.32
C VAL A 230 -6.41 14.94 11.54
N ILE A 231 -5.41 14.32 12.18
CA ILE A 231 -4.49 13.37 11.56
C ILE A 231 -4.93 11.93 11.88
N PHE A 232 -5.20 11.14 10.84
CA PHE A 232 -5.52 9.71 10.93
C PHE A 232 -4.31 8.82 10.74
N ILE A 233 -3.39 9.24 9.86
CA ILE A 233 -2.08 8.64 9.64
C ILE A 233 -1.12 9.80 9.45
N GLY A 234 0.00 9.79 10.18
CA GLY A 234 0.98 10.86 10.19
C GLY A 234 1.24 11.40 11.60
N ARG A 235 1.98 12.51 11.65
CA ARG A 235 2.51 13.11 12.88
C ARG A 235 1.77 14.39 13.22
N SER A 236 1.55 14.60 14.51
CA SER A 236 1.08 15.87 15.08
C SER A 236 1.84 16.10 16.37
N GLY A 237 2.56 17.22 16.49
CA GLY A 237 3.50 17.42 17.61
C GLY A 237 4.53 16.30 17.69
N ASP A 238 4.71 15.74 18.89
CA ASP A 238 5.63 14.63 19.17
C ASP A 238 4.98 13.24 19.04
N ASP A 239 3.68 13.16 18.73
CA ASP A 239 2.94 11.90 18.56
C ASP A 239 2.71 11.57 17.07
N GLU A 240 2.60 10.29 16.75
CA GLU A 240 2.43 9.78 15.40
C GLU A 240 1.45 8.60 15.38
N ILE A 241 0.58 8.57 14.37
CA ILE A 241 -0.20 7.38 14.01
C ILE A 241 0.40 6.80 12.75
N GLN A 242 1.03 5.63 12.87
CA GLN A 242 1.63 4.96 11.73
C GLN A 242 0.62 4.02 11.07
N PRO A 243 0.82 3.66 9.78
CA PRO A 243 -0.02 2.67 9.11
C PRO A 243 -0.09 1.34 9.86
N VAL A 244 0.97 0.95 10.57
CA VAL A 244 1.00 -0.29 11.37
C VAL A 244 0.04 -0.25 12.57
N ASP A 245 -0.21 0.91 13.16
CA ASP A 245 -1.15 1.06 14.27
C ASP A 245 -2.58 0.83 13.78
N VAL A 246 -2.91 1.42 12.64
CA VAL A 246 -4.19 1.19 11.94
C VAL A 246 -4.34 -0.29 11.56
N ALA A 247 -3.27 -0.90 11.03
CA ALA A 247 -3.29 -2.31 10.63
C ALA A 247 -3.56 -3.24 11.82
N ARG A 248 -2.93 -2.98 12.98
CA ARG A 248 -3.20 -3.71 14.23
C ARG A 248 -4.65 -3.56 14.68
N ARG A 249 -5.21 -2.34 14.67
CA ARG A 249 -6.62 -2.10 15.03
C ARG A 249 -7.61 -2.84 14.13
N ARG A 250 -7.29 -2.94 12.84
CA ARG A 250 -8.08 -3.64 11.82
C ARG A 250 -7.81 -5.15 11.72
N ALA A 251 -6.82 -5.67 12.47
CA ALA A 251 -6.33 -7.05 12.33
C ALA A 251 -5.93 -7.41 10.89
N THR A 252 -5.14 -6.53 10.25
CA THR A 252 -4.73 -6.65 8.84
C THR A 252 -3.26 -6.22 8.62
N ILE A 253 -2.85 -6.09 7.37
CA ILE A 253 -1.53 -5.63 6.91
C ILE A 253 -1.58 -4.17 6.45
N THR A 254 -0.43 -3.47 6.43
CA THR A 254 -0.45 -2.06 5.97
C THR A 254 -0.65 -1.88 4.49
N ASN A 255 -0.39 -2.90 3.68
CA ASN A 255 -0.70 -2.79 2.26
C ASN A 255 -2.18 -2.50 2.12
N GLU A 256 -3.04 -3.27 2.78
CA GLU A 256 -4.48 -3.01 2.81
C GLU A 256 -4.81 -1.62 3.38
N VAL A 257 -4.20 -1.22 4.51
CA VAL A 257 -4.42 0.13 5.06
C VAL A 257 -4.08 1.21 4.03
N SER A 258 -2.90 1.15 3.43
CA SER A 258 -2.38 2.18 2.52
C SER A 258 -3.17 2.22 1.20
N THR A 259 -3.70 1.08 0.76
CA THR A 259 -4.51 0.99 -0.47
C THR A 259 -6.02 1.13 -0.22
N SER A 260 -6.47 1.22 1.04
CA SER A 260 -7.90 1.34 1.38
C SER A 260 -8.48 2.73 1.13
N PHE A 261 -7.63 3.75 0.98
CA PHE A 261 -8.06 5.12 0.74
C PHE A 261 -8.59 5.29 -0.68
N THR A 262 -9.89 5.52 -0.81
CA THR A 262 -10.58 5.54 -2.11
C THR A 262 -10.27 6.82 -2.87
N SER A 263 -10.62 6.87 -4.17
CA SER A 263 -10.44 8.08 -5.01
C SER A 263 -11.16 9.31 -4.48
N ARG A 264 -12.15 9.16 -3.58
CA ARG A 264 -12.88 10.26 -2.92
C ARG A 264 -12.00 11.21 -2.13
N LEU A 265 -10.88 10.72 -1.59
CA LEU A 265 -9.91 11.58 -0.94
C LEU A 265 -9.07 12.34 -1.97
N VAL A 266 -8.98 13.66 -1.82
CA VAL A 266 -8.09 14.47 -2.63
C VAL A 266 -6.64 14.16 -2.24
N ARG A 267 -5.79 13.85 -3.23
CA ARG A 267 -4.33 13.72 -3.01
C ARG A 267 -3.68 15.06 -3.26
N VAL A 268 -2.94 15.55 -2.27
CA VAL A 268 -2.10 16.75 -2.40
C VAL A 268 -0.65 16.29 -2.42
N TYR A 269 0.01 16.42 -3.57
CA TYR A 269 1.42 16.08 -3.72
C TYR A 269 2.27 17.27 -3.31
N THR A 270 3.31 17.02 -2.52
CA THR A 270 4.22 18.05 -2.04
C THR A 270 5.65 17.81 -2.48
N ARG A 271 6.41 18.90 -2.68
CA ARG A 271 7.86 18.88 -2.91
C ARG A 271 8.49 19.97 -2.06
N GLY A 272 9.45 19.59 -1.21
CA GLY A 272 10.06 20.53 -0.26
C GLY A 272 9.04 21.17 0.69
N GLY A 273 8.02 20.41 1.11
CA GLY A 273 6.94 20.87 2.00
C GLY A 273 5.90 21.78 1.34
N ARG A 274 5.99 22.03 0.03
CA ARG A 274 5.03 22.87 -0.70
C ARG A 274 4.16 22.04 -1.64
N PRO A 275 2.84 22.29 -1.71
CA PRO A 275 1.97 21.65 -2.70
C PRO A 275 2.45 21.93 -4.13
N VAL A 276 2.49 20.89 -4.97
CA VAL A 276 2.91 20.98 -6.39
C VAL A 276 1.91 20.35 -7.36
N ALA A 277 1.05 19.45 -6.90
CA ALA A 277 -0.03 18.88 -7.69
C ALA A 277 -1.18 18.46 -6.78
N LEU A 278 -2.37 18.40 -7.38
CA LEU A 278 -3.59 17.92 -6.76
C LEU A 278 -4.17 16.83 -7.66
N CYS A 279 -4.81 15.84 -7.06
CA CYS A 279 -5.58 14.83 -7.78
C CYS A 279 -6.88 14.59 -7.01
N ALA A 280 -7.99 15.06 -7.57
CA ALA A 280 -9.34 14.91 -7.04
C ALA A 280 -10.21 14.08 -7.99
N LEU A 281 -11.29 13.49 -7.48
CA LEU A 281 -12.29 12.76 -8.28
C LEU A 281 -12.75 13.47 -9.56
N ASN A 282 -12.77 14.80 -9.53
CA ASN A 282 -13.30 15.63 -10.62
C ASN A 282 -12.23 16.01 -11.65
N GLU A 283 -10.99 15.60 -11.43
CA GLU A 283 -9.91 15.70 -12.40
C GLU A 283 -9.74 14.29 -12.99
N SER A 284 -10.47 14.02 -14.08
CA SER A 284 -10.03 12.99 -15.03
C SER A 284 -8.55 13.25 -15.31
N ALA A 285 -7.69 12.29 -14.95
CA ALA A 285 -6.28 12.35 -15.26
C ALA A 285 -6.10 12.76 -16.75
N PRO A 286 -5.20 13.71 -17.05
CA PRO A 286 -4.94 14.11 -18.44
C PRO A 286 -4.45 12.94 -19.30
#